data_AF-A0A8J3G800-F1
#
_entry.id   AF-A0A8J3G800-F1
#
_cell.length_a   1.000
_cell.length_b   1.000
_cell.length_c   1.000
_cell.angle_alpha   90.00
_cell.angle_beta   90.00
_cell.angle_gamma   90.00
#
_symmetry.space_group_name_H-M   'P 1'
#
loop_
_entity.id
_entity.type
_entity.pdbx_description
1 polymer ?
#
loop_
_entity_poly.entity_id
_entity_poly.type
_entity_poly.pdbx_seq_one_letter_code
_entity_poly.pdbx_strand_id
1 'polypeptide(L)'
;MTGTIILRIKLVGLAKNYRFGLFEFYYSFNQKKNMGLMSFLKGVGEKVFKKEEAATPAAEAEPLRASALLAHVKALGLTYKTIQVKTSGDKVTLEGEVEKQADAERIALAVGNVEGVSEVDNNMKVAESAPEATYYTVKSGDSLSKIAKEVYGDMKKYPQIFEANKPMLSDPDKIYPGQVLRIPKE
;
A
#
# COMPACT_ATOMS: atom_id res chain seq x y z
N MET A 1 -28.41 5.34 -36.81
CA MET A 1 -27.70 6.44 -36.12
C MET A 1 -26.29 5.98 -35.84
N THR A 2 -25.38 6.26 -36.76
CA THR A 2 -23.97 5.84 -36.73
C THR A 2 -23.17 7.01 -37.29
N GLY A 3 -22.61 7.82 -36.40
CA GLY A 3 -21.85 9.03 -36.74
C GLY A 3 -20.36 8.75 -36.69
N THR A 4 -19.77 8.45 -37.85
CA THR A 4 -18.31 8.41 -38.05
C THR A 4 -17.84 9.84 -38.31
N ILE A 5 -17.18 10.47 -37.34
CA ILE A 5 -16.58 11.81 -37.51
C ILE A 5 -15.14 11.63 -37.98
N ILE A 6 -14.91 11.81 -39.28
CA ILE A 6 -13.58 11.92 -39.89
C ILE A 6 -13.20 13.41 -39.89
N LEU A 7 -12.33 13.83 -38.97
CA LEU A 7 -11.78 15.18 -38.99
C LEU A 7 -10.61 15.24 -39.99
N ARG A 8 -10.87 15.83 -41.17
CA ARG A 8 -9.82 16.24 -42.12
C ARG A 8 -9.08 17.47 -41.58
N ILE A 9 -7.81 17.32 -41.22
CA ILE A 9 -6.90 18.46 -40.97
C ILE A 9 -5.96 18.59 -42.17
N LYS A 10 -5.98 19.78 -42.80
CA LYS A 10 -5.11 20.19 -43.91
C LYS A 10 -3.64 20.16 -43.47
N LEU A 11 -2.79 19.45 -44.22
CA LEU A 11 -1.34 19.57 -44.16
C LEU A 11 -0.89 20.84 -44.90
N VAL A 12 -0.27 21.78 -44.20
CA VAL A 12 0.64 22.79 -44.77
C VAL A 12 1.77 23.01 -43.77
N GLY A 13 3.02 22.86 -44.22
CA GLY A 13 4.18 23.52 -43.60
C GLY A 13 5.23 22.62 -42.96
N LEU A 14 6.39 22.55 -43.62
CA LEU A 14 7.67 22.03 -43.14
C LEU A 14 8.06 22.61 -41.76
N ALA A 15 8.46 21.74 -40.83
CA ALA A 15 9.49 22.06 -39.84
C ALA A 15 10.17 20.78 -39.31
N LYS A 16 11.48 20.90 -39.12
CA LYS A 16 12.47 19.84 -38.81
C LYS A 16 12.33 19.31 -37.37
N ASN A 17 12.77 18.06 -37.19
CA ASN A 17 13.29 17.47 -35.95
C ASN A 17 12.43 17.57 -34.67
N TYR A 18 11.57 16.58 -34.43
CA TYR A 18 11.31 16.01 -33.09
C TYR A 18 10.81 14.56 -33.26
N ARG A 19 11.70 13.57 -33.07
CA ARG A 19 11.33 12.14 -32.92
C ARG A 19 11.27 11.76 -31.45
N PHE A 20 10.43 12.45 -30.69
CA PHE A 20 10.14 12.10 -29.29
C PHE A 20 8.65 12.29 -29.06
N GLY A 21 7.95 11.25 -28.59
CA GLY A 21 6.66 11.46 -27.93
C GLY A 21 5.43 10.73 -28.46
N LEU A 22 5.54 9.61 -29.18
CA LEU A 22 4.36 8.77 -29.46
C LEU A 22 4.48 7.30 -29.04
N PHE A 23 5.69 6.80 -28.78
CA PHE A 23 5.90 5.40 -28.35
C PHE A 23 5.78 5.19 -26.83
N GLU A 24 6.02 6.24 -26.03
CA GLU A 24 5.86 6.21 -24.56
C GLU A 24 4.39 6.29 -24.12
N PHE A 25 3.51 6.86 -24.94
CA PHE A 25 2.11 7.08 -24.55
C PHE A 25 1.26 5.80 -24.65
N TYR A 26 1.69 4.80 -25.43
CA TYR A 26 0.94 3.56 -25.63
C TYR A 26 1.30 2.45 -24.61
N TYR A 27 2.38 2.60 -23.84
CA TYR A 27 2.72 1.65 -22.78
C TYR A 27 2.02 1.94 -21.44
N SER A 28 1.33 3.09 -21.33
CA SER A 28 0.69 3.59 -20.11
C SER A 28 -0.83 3.36 -20.08
N PHE A 29 -1.30 2.16 -20.45
CA PHE A 29 -2.74 1.82 -20.37
C PHE A 29 -3.04 0.40 -19.88
N ASN A 30 -2.07 -0.30 -19.28
CA ASN A 30 -2.29 -1.60 -18.63
C ASN A 30 -1.76 -1.60 -17.19
N GLN A 31 -2.07 -0.55 -16.43
CA GLN A 31 -1.86 -0.57 -14.98
C GLN A 31 -3.04 -1.30 -14.34
N LYS A 32 -2.82 -2.57 -13.99
CA LYS A 32 -3.73 -3.42 -13.25
C LYS A 32 -4.13 -2.69 -11.96
N LYS A 33 -5.29 -2.01 -11.96
CA LYS A 33 -6.01 -1.72 -10.72
C LYS A 33 -6.26 -3.07 -10.07
N ASN A 34 -5.77 -3.25 -8.84
CA ASN A 34 -6.34 -4.07 -7.78
C ASN A 34 -5.25 -4.36 -6.75
N MET A 35 -5.19 -3.55 -5.70
CA MET A 35 -4.98 -4.12 -4.37
C MET A 35 -6.21 -3.70 -3.56
N GLY A 36 -7.00 -4.69 -3.14
CA GLY A 36 -8.33 -4.47 -2.58
C GLY A 36 -8.33 -3.67 -1.28
N LEU A 37 -9.53 -3.25 -0.86
CA LEU A 37 -9.76 -2.65 0.45
C LEU A 37 -9.32 -3.63 1.55
N MET A 38 -8.30 -3.26 2.31
CA MET A 38 -7.82 -4.02 3.46
C MET A 38 -8.50 -3.53 4.74
N SER A 39 -8.92 -4.44 5.61
CA SER A 39 -9.56 -4.12 6.89
C SER A 39 -8.63 -4.43 8.06
N PHE A 40 -8.64 -3.55 9.07
CA PHE A 40 -7.79 -3.60 10.26
C PHE A 40 -8.61 -3.45 11.53
N LEU A 41 -8.11 -4.02 12.63
CA LEU A 41 -8.81 -4.00 13.91
C LEU A 41 -8.71 -2.61 14.56
N LYS A 42 -9.86 -2.00 14.87
CA LYS A 42 -9.90 -0.71 15.56
C LYS A 42 -9.32 -0.79 16.98
N GLY A 43 -8.67 0.29 17.41
CA GLY A 43 -8.13 0.43 18.77
C GLY A 43 -6.88 -0.41 19.06
N VAL A 44 -6.29 -1.01 18.03
CA VAL A 44 -5.06 -1.78 18.10
C VAL A 44 -4.12 -1.26 17.01
N GLY A 45 -2.82 -1.16 17.30
CA GLY A 45 -1.81 -0.76 16.33
C GLY A 45 -0.68 0.05 16.92
N GLU A 46 0.27 0.44 16.08
CA GLU A 46 1.33 1.37 16.44
C GLU A 46 0.75 2.78 16.66
N LYS A 47 1.25 3.46 17.70
CA LYS A 47 0.84 4.82 18.05
C LYS A 47 1.66 5.83 17.26
N VAL A 48 1.15 6.18 16.09
CA VAL A 48 1.79 7.17 15.20
C VAL A 48 1.25 8.59 15.41
N PHE A 49 -0.04 8.73 15.76
CA PHE A 49 -0.68 10.03 15.87
C PHE A 49 -0.33 10.76 17.18
N LYS A 50 -0.08 12.06 17.10
CA LYS A 50 0.12 12.93 18.27
C LYS A 50 -1.21 13.37 18.88
N LYS A 51 -1.18 13.85 20.13
CA LYS A 51 -2.39 14.27 20.87
C LYS A 51 -3.20 15.35 20.15
N GLU A 52 -2.54 16.27 19.45
CA GLU A 52 -3.23 17.34 18.70
C GLU A 52 -4.05 16.79 17.52
N GLU A 53 -3.65 15.66 16.94
CA GLU A 53 -4.26 15.02 15.76
C GLU A 53 -5.49 14.17 16.12
N ALA A 54 -5.62 13.78 17.39
CA ALA A 54 -6.75 13.02 17.92
C ALA A 54 -7.86 13.91 18.51
N ALA A 55 -7.56 15.19 18.77
CA ALA A 55 -8.47 16.13 19.44
C ALA A 55 -8.99 17.26 18.52
N THR A 56 -8.55 17.31 17.26
CA THR A 56 -8.94 18.31 16.26
C THR A 56 -10.27 17.95 15.58
N PRO A 57 -11.07 18.94 15.13
CA PRO A 57 -12.24 18.68 14.28
C PRO A 57 -11.85 17.86 13.04
N ALA A 58 -12.72 16.92 12.63
CA ALA A 58 -12.40 15.90 11.62
C ALA A 58 -11.77 16.45 10.32
N ALA A 59 -12.25 17.59 9.82
CA ALA A 59 -11.75 18.21 8.59
C ALA A 59 -10.31 18.76 8.71
N GLU A 60 -9.86 19.12 9.91
CA GLU A 60 -8.51 19.60 10.18
C GLU A 60 -7.58 18.46 10.61
N ALA A 61 -8.14 17.40 11.21
CA ALA A 61 -7.40 16.22 11.63
C ALA A 61 -6.95 15.36 10.44
N GLU A 62 -7.75 15.27 9.37
CA GLU A 62 -7.45 14.45 8.18
C GLU A 62 -6.06 14.76 7.56
N PRO A 63 -5.73 16.00 7.15
CA PRO A 63 -4.44 16.29 6.55
C PRO A 63 -3.26 16.04 7.51
N LEU A 64 -3.46 16.26 8.82
CA LEU A 64 -2.43 15.99 9.83
C LEU A 64 -2.19 14.48 9.97
N ARG A 65 -3.26 13.68 10.05
CA ARG A 65 -3.18 12.21 10.09
C ARG A 65 -2.51 11.67 8.83
N ALA A 66 -2.88 12.17 7.66
CA ALA A 66 -2.26 11.77 6.39
C ALA A 66 -0.75 12.08 6.38
N SER A 67 -0.35 13.26 6.89
CA SER A 67 1.05 13.64 7.04
C SER A 67 1.80 12.73 8.03
N ALA A 68 1.20 12.41 9.18
CA ALA A 68 1.79 11.53 10.19
C ALA A 68 2.00 10.10 9.65
N LEU A 69 1.01 9.56 8.93
CA LEU A 69 1.13 8.26 8.26
C LEU A 69 2.23 8.26 7.19
N LEU A 70 2.31 9.32 6.39
CA LEU A 70 3.39 9.48 5.41
C LEU A 70 4.77 9.56 6.10
N ALA A 71 4.87 10.27 7.23
CA ALA A 71 6.08 10.36 8.01
C ALA A 71 6.47 8.99 8.59
N HIS A 72 5.51 8.18 9.04
CA HIS A 72 5.75 6.82 9.50
C HIS A 72 6.27 5.91 8.38
N VAL A 73 5.65 5.92 7.20
CA VAL A 73 6.14 5.18 6.01
C VAL A 73 7.58 5.56 5.67
N LYS A 74 7.91 6.86 5.73
CA LYS A 74 9.27 7.38 5.51
C LYS A 74 10.25 6.94 6.60
N ALA A 75 9.84 6.98 7.87
CA ALA A 75 10.68 6.59 9.01
C ALA A 75 11.04 5.11 8.97
N LEU A 76 10.13 4.27 8.46
CA LEU A 76 10.38 2.87 8.18
C LEU A 76 11.30 2.63 6.97
N GLY A 77 11.58 3.65 6.15
CA GLY A 77 12.42 3.50 4.95
C GLY A 77 11.79 2.62 3.87
N LEU A 78 10.46 2.54 3.81
CA LEU A 78 9.76 1.76 2.80
C LEU A 78 9.97 2.36 1.41
N THR A 79 10.20 1.50 0.42
CA THR A 79 10.53 1.92 -0.94
C THR A 79 9.28 2.29 -1.74
N TYR A 80 9.31 3.46 -2.40
CA TYR A 80 8.29 3.91 -3.33
C TYR A 80 8.91 4.89 -4.34
N LYS A 81 8.29 5.05 -5.52
CA LYS A 81 8.64 6.10 -6.49
C LYS A 81 7.87 7.38 -6.16
N THR A 82 6.56 7.25 -5.99
CA THR A 82 5.67 8.33 -5.55
C THR A 82 4.67 7.78 -4.53
N ILE A 83 4.24 8.61 -3.59
CA ILE A 83 3.22 8.25 -2.62
C ILE A 83 2.41 9.46 -2.20
N GLN A 84 1.10 9.29 -2.15
CA GLN A 84 0.14 10.21 -1.57
C GLN A 84 -0.73 9.42 -0.59
N VAL A 85 -0.83 9.94 0.63
CA VAL A 85 -1.72 9.40 1.67
C VAL A 85 -2.89 10.36 1.81
N LYS A 86 -4.11 9.84 1.77
CA LYS A 86 -5.35 10.58 2.06
C LYS A 86 -6.09 9.87 3.18
N THR A 87 -6.75 10.63 4.02
CA THR A 87 -7.54 10.11 5.14
C THR A 87 -8.98 10.59 4.99
N SER A 88 -9.92 9.74 5.39
CA SER A 88 -11.32 10.11 5.57
C SER A 88 -11.83 9.39 6.82
N GLY A 89 -11.85 10.11 7.94
CA GLY A 89 -11.95 9.48 9.27
C GLY A 89 -10.89 8.41 9.50
N ASP A 90 -11.32 7.16 9.76
CA ASP A 90 -10.45 6.00 10.03
C ASP A 90 -10.01 5.26 8.74
N LYS A 91 -10.55 5.64 7.58
CA LYS A 91 -10.17 5.08 6.28
C LYS A 91 -8.95 5.83 5.74
N VAL A 92 -7.99 5.09 5.22
CA VAL A 92 -6.83 5.63 4.51
C VAL A 92 -6.85 5.19 3.05
N THR A 93 -6.63 6.12 2.13
CA THR A 93 -6.41 5.83 0.72
C THR A 93 -4.95 6.08 0.38
N LEU A 94 -4.29 5.07 -0.20
CA LEU A 94 -2.93 5.15 -0.68
C LEU A 94 -2.93 5.24 -2.20
N GLU A 95 -2.29 6.28 -2.74
CA GLU A 95 -2.06 6.46 -4.17
C GLU A 95 -0.57 6.66 -4.42
N GLY A 96 -0.09 6.30 -5.60
CA GLY A 96 1.32 6.44 -5.92
C GLY A 96 1.81 5.33 -6.83
N GLU A 97 3.13 5.19 -6.89
CA GLU A 97 3.80 4.24 -7.75
C GLU A 97 4.93 3.57 -6.98
N VAL A 98 5.01 2.25 -7.06
CA VAL A 98 6.12 1.45 -6.55
C VAL A 98 6.71 0.60 -7.67
N GLU A 99 7.93 0.12 -7.47
CA GLU A 99 8.53 -0.83 -8.39
C GLU A 99 7.95 -2.24 -8.20
N LYS A 100 7.93 -2.76 -6.97
CA LYS A 100 7.53 -4.14 -6.69
C LYS A 100 6.22 -4.23 -5.92
N GLN A 101 5.44 -5.27 -6.22
CA GLN A 101 4.20 -5.60 -5.51
C GLN A 101 4.37 -5.64 -3.99
N ALA A 102 5.44 -6.28 -3.51
CA ALA A 102 5.72 -6.41 -2.09
C ALA A 102 5.89 -5.05 -1.38
N ASP A 103 6.36 -4.02 -2.08
CA ASP A 103 6.56 -2.69 -1.50
C ASP A 103 5.21 -2.00 -1.28
N ALA A 104 4.30 -2.07 -2.25
CA ALA A 104 2.94 -1.56 -2.08
C ALA A 104 2.19 -2.27 -0.95
N GLU A 105 2.35 -3.59 -0.83
CA GLU A 105 1.72 -4.39 0.23
C GLU A 105 2.27 -4.05 1.62
N ARG A 106 3.60 -3.86 1.74
CA ARG A 106 4.22 -3.44 3.00
C ARG A 106 3.80 -2.04 3.41
N ILE A 107 3.70 -1.10 2.48
CA ILE A 107 3.22 0.26 2.78
C ILE A 107 1.78 0.22 3.30
N ALA A 108 0.90 -0.56 2.66
CA ALA A 108 -0.47 -0.71 3.16
C ALA A 108 -0.54 -1.34 4.54
N LEU A 109 0.27 -2.35 4.82
CA LEU A 109 0.34 -2.95 6.16
C LEU A 109 0.91 -1.97 7.19
N ALA A 110 1.94 -1.20 6.85
CA ALA A 110 2.53 -0.21 7.75
C ALA A 110 1.49 0.82 8.17
N VAL A 111 0.74 1.33 7.20
CA VAL A 111 -0.34 2.30 7.44
C VAL A 111 -1.51 1.67 8.19
N GLY A 112 -1.92 0.46 7.82
CA GLY A 112 -3.09 -0.17 8.40
C GLY A 112 -2.90 -0.70 9.81
N ASN A 113 -1.66 -1.08 10.18
CA ASN A 113 -1.32 -1.47 11.55
C ASN A 113 -1.12 -0.26 12.49
N VAL A 114 -1.54 0.95 12.11
CA VAL A 114 -1.54 2.13 12.98
C VAL A 114 -2.85 2.21 13.75
N GLU A 115 -2.77 2.51 15.05
CA GLU A 115 -3.96 2.66 15.89
C GLU A 115 -4.88 3.77 15.36
N GLY A 116 -6.15 3.44 15.12
CA GLY A 116 -7.14 4.36 14.57
C GLY A 116 -7.24 4.35 13.05
N VAL A 117 -6.52 3.45 12.36
CA VAL A 117 -6.79 3.10 10.97
C VAL A 117 -7.62 1.82 10.95
N SER A 118 -8.77 1.83 10.29
CA SER A 118 -9.64 0.64 10.18
C SER A 118 -9.69 0.06 8.79
N GLU A 119 -9.40 0.86 7.78
CA GLU A 119 -9.44 0.46 6.38
C GLU A 119 -8.30 1.13 5.61
N VAL A 120 -7.65 0.35 4.75
CA VAL A 120 -6.67 0.87 3.79
C VAL A 120 -7.10 0.49 2.38
N ASP A 121 -7.38 1.51 1.58
CA ASP A 121 -7.72 1.42 0.17
C ASP A 121 -6.45 1.67 -0.64
N ASN A 122 -5.84 0.60 -1.14
CA ASN A 122 -4.54 0.67 -1.79
C ASN A 122 -4.66 0.78 -3.32
N ASN A 123 -4.60 2.01 -3.80
CA ASN A 123 -4.66 2.36 -5.21
C ASN A 123 -3.28 2.67 -5.83
N MET A 124 -2.19 2.20 -5.21
CA MET A 124 -0.85 2.34 -5.78
C MET A 124 -0.69 1.51 -7.06
N LYS A 125 0.03 2.06 -8.03
CA LYS A 125 0.43 1.34 -9.24
C LYS A 125 1.73 0.59 -8.99
N VAL A 126 1.80 -0.61 -9.52
CA VAL A 126 2.94 -1.51 -9.34
C VAL A 126 3.55 -1.82 -10.71
N ALA A 127 4.83 -1.53 -10.90
CA ALA A 127 5.51 -1.81 -12.17
C ALA A 127 5.75 -3.31 -12.39
N GLU A 128 6.22 -4.00 -11.36
CA GLU A 128 6.47 -5.45 -11.34
C GLU A 128 5.38 -6.15 -10.52
N SER A 129 4.29 -6.51 -11.19
CA SER A 129 3.21 -7.27 -10.55
C SER A 129 3.67 -8.68 -10.21
N ALA A 130 3.43 -9.09 -8.97
CA ALA A 130 3.65 -10.44 -8.48
C ALA A 130 2.33 -11.02 -7.95
N PRO A 131 2.24 -12.33 -7.68
CA PRO A 131 1.08 -12.89 -6.98
C PRO A 131 0.86 -12.17 -5.65
N GLU A 132 -0.38 -11.73 -5.42
CA GLU A 132 -0.76 -11.06 -4.18
C GLU A 132 -0.47 -11.94 -2.97
N ALA A 133 0.11 -11.34 -1.93
CA ALA A 133 0.30 -12.00 -0.64
C ALA A 133 -1.05 -12.30 0.02
N THR A 134 -1.05 -13.27 0.92
CA THR A 134 -2.17 -13.46 1.85
C THR A 134 -1.89 -12.65 3.12
N TYR A 135 -2.93 -12.22 3.81
CA TYR A 135 -2.81 -11.48 5.05
C TYR A 135 -3.35 -12.30 6.22
N TYR A 136 -2.66 -12.23 7.35
CA TYR A 136 -3.05 -12.92 8.58
C TYR A 136 -3.20 -11.93 9.71
N THR A 137 -4.36 -11.90 10.36
CA THR A 137 -4.57 -11.12 11.59
C THR A 137 -4.18 -11.97 12.79
N VAL A 138 -3.15 -11.54 13.52
CA VAL A 138 -2.62 -12.21 14.71
C VAL A 138 -3.72 -12.35 15.77
N LYS A 139 -3.88 -13.55 16.31
CA LYS A 139 -4.82 -13.89 17.37
C LYS A 139 -4.11 -13.93 18.72
N SER A 140 -4.88 -13.87 19.80
CA SER A 140 -4.32 -14.00 21.15
C SER A 140 -3.65 -15.36 21.34
N GLY A 141 -2.38 -15.36 21.77
CA GLY A 141 -1.59 -16.57 22.00
C GLY A 141 -0.80 -17.06 20.78
N ASP A 142 -0.86 -16.35 19.65
CA ASP A 142 -0.06 -16.66 18.47
C ASP A 142 1.44 -16.38 18.67
N SER A 143 2.25 -17.13 17.93
CA SER A 143 3.65 -16.82 17.64
C SER A 143 3.89 -17.00 16.16
N LEU A 144 4.94 -16.40 15.58
CA LEU A 144 5.22 -16.56 14.15
C LEU A 144 5.36 -18.02 13.73
N SER A 145 5.94 -18.88 14.58
CA SER A 145 6.04 -20.31 14.30
C SER A 145 4.69 -21.02 14.29
N LYS A 146 3.75 -20.64 15.18
CA LYS A 146 2.38 -21.19 15.16
C LYS A 146 1.64 -20.74 13.90
N ILE A 147 1.77 -19.47 13.54
CA ILE A 147 1.19 -18.92 12.32
C ILE A 147 1.78 -19.64 11.11
N ALA A 148 3.10 -19.80 11.03
CA ALA A 148 3.77 -20.54 9.96
C ALA A 148 3.29 -21.99 9.85
N LYS A 149 3.02 -22.66 10.98
CA LYS A 149 2.43 -24.00 10.99
C LYS A 149 1.00 -24.00 10.43
N GLU A 150 0.19 -23.00 10.76
CA GLU A 150 -1.18 -22.85 10.26
C GLU A 150 -1.19 -22.57 8.76
N VAL A 151 -0.36 -21.65 8.29
CA VAL A 151 -0.41 -21.16 6.89
C VAL A 151 0.44 -21.97 5.92
N TYR A 152 1.58 -22.51 6.36
CA TYR A 152 2.51 -23.27 5.51
C TYR A 152 2.62 -24.75 5.88
N GLY A 153 2.01 -25.19 6.98
CA GLY A 153 2.18 -26.54 7.49
C GLY A 153 3.54 -26.80 8.16
N ASP A 154 4.42 -25.79 8.30
CA ASP A 154 5.74 -25.93 8.91
C ASP A 154 6.09 -24.73 9.81
N MET A 155 6.33 -25.00 11.09
CA MET A 155 6.76 -24.00 12.08
C MET A 155 8.10 -23.35 11.71
N LYS A 156 8.99 -24.08 11.02
CA LYS A 156 10.33 -23.60 10.65
C LYS A 156 10.30 -22.55 9.54
N LYS A 157 9.15 -22.32 8.90
CA LYS A 157 8.96 -21.30 7.87
C LYS A 157 8.65 -19.90 8.44
N TYR A 158 8.60 -19.75 9.77
CA TYR A 158 8.42 -18.45 10.41
C TYR A 158 9.39 -17.35 9.94
N PRO A 159 10.66 -17.62 9.56
CA PRO A 159 11.56 -16.57 9.07
C PRO A 159 11.04 -15.92 7.78
N GLN A 160 10.29 -16.64 6.95
CA GLN A 160 9.70 -16.08 5.73
C GLN A 160 8.64 -15.03 6.06
N ILE A 161 7.82 -15.29 7.09
CA ILE A 161 6.85 -14.30 7.59
C ILE A 161 7.61 -13.10 8.16
N PHE A 162 8.64 -13.34 8.96
CA PHE A 162 9.45 -12.27 9.55
C PHE A 162 10.06 -11.34 8.48
N GLU A 163 10.77 -11.90 7.50
CA GLU A 163 11.40 -11.11 6.42
C GLU A 163 10.37 -10.40 5.53
N ALA A 164 9.19 -10.98 5.33
CA ALA A 164 8.12 -10.34 4.57
C ALA A 164 7.57 -9.08 5.26
N ASN A 165 7.62 -9.01 6.58
CA ASN A 165 7.06 -7.94 7.40
C ASN A 165 8.10 -6.94 7.93
N LYS A 166 9.38 -7.10 7.57
CA LYS A 166 10.38 -6.05 7.82
C LYS A 166 10.10 -4.82 6.93
N PRO A 167 10.41 -3.61 7.43
CA PRO A 167 11.01 -3.30 8.73
C PRO A 167 9.99 -3.06 9.85
N MET A 168 8.69 -3.21 9.58
CA MET A 168 7.62 -3.00 10.57
C MET A 168 7.70 -3.99 11.74
N LEU A 169 8.13 -5.22 11.46
CA LEU A 169 8.42 -6.23 12.47
C LEU A 169 9.93 -6.31 12.67
N SER A 170 10.42 -5.74 13.77
CA SER A 170 11.86 -5.69 14.10
C SER A 170 12.38 -6.95 14.80
N ASP A 171 11.48 -7.72 15.41
CA ASP A 171 11.80 -8.92 16.18
C ASP A 171 10.70 -9.97 15.94
N PRO A 172 11.05 -11.25 15.70
CA PRO A 172 10.08 -12.33 15.50
C PRO A 172 9.03 -12.49 16.62
N ASP A 173 9.39 -12.13 17.85
CA ASP A 173 8.51 -12.30 19.01
C ASP A 173 7.65 -11.05 19.31
N LYS A 174 7.90 -9.94 18.61
CA LYS A 174 7.17 -8.67 18.79
C LYS A 174 5.93 -8.56 17.90
N ILE A 175 5.09 -9.59 17.93
CA ILE A 175 3.75 -9.54 17.35
C ILE A 175 2.71 -9.31 18.44
N TYR A 176 1.58 -8.70 18.08
CA TYR A 176 0.48 -8.44 19.01
C TYR A 176 -0.88 -8.86 18.42
N PRO A 177 -1.86 -9.25 19.25
CA PRO A 177 -3.20 -9.60 18.78
C PRO A 177 -3.83 -8.43 18.04
N GLY A 178 -4.40 -8.69 16.86
CA GLY A 178 -4.97 -7.67 15.97
C GLY A 178 -4.00 -7.13 14.91
N GLN A 179 -2.69 -7.37 15.03
CA GLN A 179 -1.72 -7.01 14.00
C GLN A 179 -1.98 -7.81 12.72
N VAL A 180 -1.95 -7.16 11.57
CA VAL A 180 -2.04 -7.83 10.27
C VAL A 180 -0.64 -8.05 9.71
N LEU A 181 -0.34 -9.29 9.36
CA LEU A 181 0.95 -9.72 8.80
C LEU A 181 0.81 -10.12 7.34
N ARG A 182 1.82 -9.78 6.55
CA ARG A 182 2.05 -10.30 5.20
C ARG A 182 2.49 -11.76 5.27
N ILE A 183 1.78 -12.63 4.56
CA ILE A 183 2.13 -14.04 4.37
C ILE A 183 2.51 -14.22 2.89
N PRO A 184 3.82 -14.29 2.55
CA PRO A 184 4.25 -14.53 1.17
C PRO A 184 3.80 -15.93 0.71
N LYS A 185 3.50 -16.07 -0.57
CA LYS A 185 3.31 -17.39 -1.21
C LYS A 185 4.69 -18.03 -1.45
N GLU A 186 4.73 -19.35 -1.40
CA GLU A 186 5.91 -20.17 -1.76
C GLU A 186 6.14 -20.22 -3.27
#